data_AF-A0A6M5UL98-F1
#
_entry.id   AF-A0A6M5UL98-F1
#
_cell.length_a   1.000
_cell.length_b   1.000
_cell.length_c   1.000
_cell.angle_alpha   90.00
_cell.angle_beta   90.00
_cell.angle_gamma   90.00
#
_symmetry.space_group_name_H-M   'P 1'
#
loop_
_entity.id
_entity.type
_entity.pdbx_description
1 polymer ?
#
loop_
_entity_poly.entity_id
_entity_poly.type
_entity_poly.pdbx_seq_one_letter_code
_entity_poly.pdbx_strand_id
1 'polypeptide(L)'
;MGRAVIVTASMIMVGVLGGCGGSGDGGATANVPPGSTDGPVPEFTGPYAAEFAQTYRDTDSDFARGVLADSVITDAEHAEMVELFTACLAGKGITFKGYNPDGGFSTSPAPNPEESDALIDECSATSGEDAVGSMYDIMRINPENLDWATIGAQCLVTAGVVPADYDAEDYTRDNEGRFVEFGALPTDLQEALRSCSVDPLGILEQQQ
;
A
#
# COMPACT_ATOMS: atom_id res chain seq x y z
N MET A 1 35.96 -2.29 -48.13
CA MET A 1 36.73 -1.24 -48.82
C MET A 1 35.81 -0.57 -49.83
N GLY A 2 35.66 0.76 -49.78
CA GLY A 2 34.83 1.52 -50.75
C GLY A 2 33.92 2.55 -50.08
N ARG A 3 34.50 3.58 -49.44
CA ARG A 3 34.48 5.00 -49.85
C ARG A 3 33.25 5.80 -49.38
N ALA A 4 33.48 6.56 -48.31
CA ALA A 4 32.72 7.71 -47.89
C ALA A 4 32.81 8.86 -48.91
N VAL A 5 31.75 9.67 -49.00
CA VAL A 5 31.75 11.00 -49.62
C VAL A 5 31.10 11.97 -48.62
N ILE A 6 31.88 12.94 -48.19
CA ILE A 6 31.48 14.18 -47.49
C ILE A 6 31.28 15.25 -48.57
N VAL A 7 30.42 16.26 -48.31
CA VAL A 7 30.39 17.67 -48.83
C VAL A 7 28.90 18.11 -48.80
N THR A 8 28.43 19.24 -48.26
CA THR A 8 29.03 20.49 -47.76
C THR A 8 28.00 21.28 -46.95
N ALA A 9 28.51 22.25 -46.21
CA ALA A 9 27.82 23.19 -45.33
C ALA A 9 27.05 24.33 -46.04
N SER A 10 26.04 24.83 -45.31
CA SER A 10 25.59 26.23 -45.17
C SER A 10 24.95 26.97 -46.34
N MET A 11 23.72 27.47 -46.12
CA MET A 11 23.41 28.91 -46.20
C MET A 11 22.08 29.26 -45.54
N ILE A 12 22.15 30.27 -44.67
CA ILE A 12 21.06 30.94 -43.94
C ILE A 12 20.26 31.82 -44.91
N MET A 13 18.93 31.81 -44.83
CA MET A 13 18.12 32.92 -45.34
C MET A 13 16.93 33.20 -44.40
N VAL A 14 17.01 34.36 -43.74
CA VAL A 14 15.97 34.98 -42.93
C VAL A 14 14.98 35.68 -43.86
N GLY A 15 13.68 35.44 -43.69
CA GLY A 15 12.60 36.16 -44.35
C GLY A 15 11.43 36.35 -43.39
N VAL A 16 11.28 37.58 -42.88
CA VAL A 16 10.16 38.02 -42.05
C VAL A 16 9.04 38.52 -42.97
N LEU A 17 7.83 38.00 -42.80
CA LEU A 17 6.58 38.66 -43.21
C LEU A 17 5.59 38.53 -42.06
N GLY A 18 5.17 39.67 -41.51
CA GLY A 18 4.11 39.76 -40.52
C GLY A 18 2.72 39.69 -41.17
N GLY A 19 1.77 39.15 -40.41
CA GLY A 19 0.33 39.23 -40.68
C GLY A 19 -0.42 39.22 -39.36
N CYS A 20 -1.24 40.25 -39.13
CA CYS A 20 -2.10 40.43 -37.97
C CYS A 20 -3.56 40.35 -38.43
N GLY A 21 -4.43 39.74 -37.61
CA GLY A 21 -5.88 39.96 -37.66
C GLY A 21 -6.72 38.72 -37.98
N GLY A 22 -7.42 38.21 -36.96
CA GLY A 22 -8.45 37.19 -37.09
C GLY A 22 -8.98 36.74 -35.74
N SER A 23 -9.80 37.58 -35.10
CA SER A 23 -10.57 37.22 -33.91
C SER A 23 -11.52 36.06 -34.24
N GLY A 24 -11.24 34.89 -33.66
CA GLY A 24 -12.16 33.76 -33.60
C GLY A 24 -12.51 33.52 -32.13
N ASP A 25 -13.65 34.07 -31.73
CA ASP A 25 -14.31 33.74 -30.47
C ASP A 25 -14.78 32.29 -30.55
N GLY A 26 -14.27 31.45 -29.67
CA GLY A 26 -14.44 30.00 -29.73
C GLY A 26 -14.09 29.40 -28.39
N GLY A 27 -14.98 29.58 -27.41
CA GLY A 27 -14.92 28.88 -26.14
C GLY A 27 -14.91 27.37 -26.36
N ALA A 28 -13.72 26.78 -26.33
CA ALA A 28 -13.53 25.40 -25.98
C ALA A 28 -13.32 25.37 -24.48
N THR A 29 -14.41 25.17 -23.75
CA THR A 29 -14.35 24.62 -22.39
C THR A 29 -13.48 23.38 -22.47
N ALA A 30 -12.26 23.48 -21.94
CA ALA A 30 -11.47 22.30 -21.64
C ALA A 30 -12.34 21.46 -20.70
N ASN A 31 -12.87 20.36 -21.22
CA ASN A 31 -13.44 19.30 -20.42
C ASN A 31 -12.28 18.71 -19.64
N VAL A 32 -11.97 19.29 -18.48
CA VAL A 32 -11.05 18.70 -17.51
C VAL A 32 -11.77 17.48 -16.96
N PRO A 33 -11.28 16.25 -17.22
CA PRO A 33 -11.77 15.08 -16.51
C PRO A 33 -11.45 15.28 -15.03
N PRO A 34 -12.36 14.97 -14.08
CA PRO A 34 -11.97 14.89 -12.70
C PRO A 34 -11.01 13.70 -12.53
N GLY A 35 -9.83 13.94 -11.93
CA GLY A 35 -8.98 12.87 -11.40
C GLY A 35 -7.84 12.39 -12.30
N SER A 36 -6.93 13.27 -12.72
CA SER A 36 -5.57 12.84 -13.09
C SER A 36 -4.58 13.61 -12.23
N THR A 37 -4.20 13.00 -11.11
CA THR A 37 -3.06 13.40 -10.28
C THR A 37 -1.76 13.02 -11.01
N ASP A 38 -1.51 13.60 -12.18
CA ASP A 38 -0.27 13.46 -12.97
C ASP A 38 0.91 14.25 -12.34
N GLY A 39 1.04 14.19 -11.02
CA GLY A 39 2.25 14.61 -10.33
C GLY A 39 3.37 13.61 -10.59
N PRO A 40 4.65 14.04 -10.63
CA PRO A 40 5.76 13.09 -10.66
C PRO A 40 5.67 12.18 -9.42
N VAL A 41 5.71 10.86 -9.65
CA VAL A 41 5.85 9.87 -8.57
C VAL A 41 7.21 10.11 -7.89
N PRO A 42 7.26 10.25 -6.56
CA PRO A 42 8.52 10.43 -5.82
C PRO A 42 9.51 9.29 -6.06
N GLU A 43 10.79 9.57 -5.78
CA GLU A 43 11.80 8.52 -5.67
C GLU A 43 11.73 7.94 -4.26
N PHE A 44 11.39 6.66 -4.15
CA PHE A 44 11.28 5.96 -2.87
C PHE A 44 12.55 5.18 -2.55
N THR A 45 12.82 5.02 -1.26
CA THR A 45 14.04 4.36 -0.77
C THR A 45 13.73 3.35 0.34
N GLY A 46 14.70 2.50 0.66
CA GLY A 46 14.56 1.49 1.72
C GLY A 46 13.97 0.15 1.25
N PRO A 47 13.76 -0.81 2.18
CA PRO A 47 13.31 -2.16 1.87
C PRO A 47 11.94 -2.23 1.19
N TYR A 48 11.08 -1.24 1.46
CA TYR A 48 9.71 -1.14 0.93
C TYR A 48 9.57 -0.18 -0.25
N ALA A 49 10.67 0.23 -0.90
CA ALA A 49 10.62 1.27 -1.93
C ALA A 49 9.64 0.95 -3.09
N ALA A 50 9.51 -0.32 -3.46
CA ALA A 50 8.59 -0.74 -4.51
C ALA A 50 7.13 -0.64 -4.07
N GLU A 51 6.85 -1.03 -2.83
CA GLU A 51 5.55 -1.01 -2.18
C GLU A 51 5.09 0.44 -1.96
N PHE A 52 5.95 1.33 -1.45
CA PHE A 52 5.65 2.77 -1.38
C PHE A 52 5.29 3.34 -2.76
N ALA A 53 6.05 2.98 -3.81
CA ALA A 53 5.79 3.44 -5.17
C ALA A 53 4.48 2.93 -5.74
N GLN A 54 4.06 1.71 -5.38
CA GLN A 54 2.78 1.13 -5.77
C GLN A 54 1.64 1.79 -4.99
N THR A 55 1.71 1.77 -3.65
CA THR A 55 0.68 2.34 -2.77
C THR A 55 0.44 3.84 -3.06
N TYR A 56 1.49 4.61 -3.36
CA TYR A 56 1.35 6.01 -3.75
C TYR A 56 0.56 6.21 -5.05
N ARG A 57 0.69 5.29 -6.01
CA ARG A 57 -0.05 5.36 -7.29
C ARG A 57 -1.49 4.91 -7.13
N ASP A 58 -1.71 3.91 -6.28
CA ASP A 58 -2.99 3.21 -6.18
C ASP A 58 -3.95 3.89 -5.19
N THR A 59 -3.44 4.65 -4.20
CA THR A 59 -4.29 5.32 -3.22
C THR A 59 -5.07 6.50 -3.82
N ASP A 60 -6.35 6.62 -3.45
CA ASP A 60 -7.19 7.78 -3.78
C ASP A 60 -7.05 8.93 -2.75
N SER A 61 -6.40 8.67 -1.61
CA SER A 61 -6.24 9.64 -0.53
C SER A 61 -5.07 10.60 -0.78
N ASP A 62 -5.37 11.90 -0.86
CA ASP A 62 -4.33 12.95 -0.93
C ASP A 62 -3.51 13.02 0.35
N PHE A 63 -4.12 12.73 1.50
CA PHE A 63 -3.42 12.59 2.76
C PHE A 63 -2.39 11.45 2.70
N ALA A 64 -2.82 10.26 2.23
CA ALA A 64 -1.92 9.12 2.08
C ALA A 64 -0.77 9.41 1.11
N ARG A 65 -1.04 10.05 -0.04
CA ARG A 65 0.02 10.51 -0.95
C ARG A 65 1.03 11.42 -0.25
N GLY A 66 0.58 12.32 0.61
CA GLY A 66 1.44 13.21 1.39
C GLY A 66 2.37 12.43 2.34
N VAL A 67 1.81 11.51 3.11
CA VAL A 67 2.55 10.67 4.06
C VAL A 67 3.57 9.76 3.36
N LEU A 68 3.16 9.10 2.28
CA LEU A 68 4.02 8.13 1.60
C LEU A 68 5.24 8.78 0.94
N ALA A 69 5.18 10.07 0.59
CA ALA A 69 6.09 10.74 -0.33
C ALA A 69 7.59 10.71 0.06
N ASP A 70 7.93 10.49 1.32
CA ASP A 70 9.31 10.45 1.81
C ASP A 70 9.80 9.04 2.21
N SER A 71 9.01 8.00 1.92
CA SER A 71 9.28 6.59 2.29
C SER A 71 9.31 6.30 3.80
N VAL A 72 8.76 7.20 4.62
CA VAL A 72 8.67 7.02 6.08
C VAL A 72 7.23 7.26 6.51
N ILE A 73 6.71 6.38 7.38
CA ILE A 73 5.42 6.60 8.03
C ILE A 73 5.70 6.76 9.52
N THR A 74 5.45 7.96 10.04
CA THR A 74 5.64 8.26 11.46
C THR A 74 4.42 7.88 12.30
N ASP A 75 4.62 7.70 13.60
CA ASP A 75 3.51 7.47 14.54
C ASP A 75 2.47 8.61 14.53
N ALA A 76 2.92 9.83 14.26
CA ALA A 76 2.04 11.00 14.18
C ALA A 76 1.16 10.98 12.93
N GLU A 77 1.73 10.62 11.78
CA GLU A 77 0.97 10.46 10.53
C GLU A 77 0.01 9.29 10.59
N HIS A 78 0.43 8.18 11.19
CA HIS A 78 -0.48 7.07 11.47
C HIS A 78 -1.61 7.51 12.40
N ALA A 79 -1.33 8.24 13.48
CA ALA A 79 -2.38 8.75 14.37
C ALA A 79 -3.36 9.69 13.65
N GLU A 80 -2.88 10.58 12.78
CA GLU A 80 -3.73 11.46 11.98
C GLU A 80 -4.62 10.68 11.01
N MET A 81 -4.07 9.64 10.35
CA MET A 81 -4.86 8.71 9.54
C MET A 81 -6.00 8.09 10.35
N VAL A 82 -5.71 7.59 11.56
CA VAL A 82 -6.70 6.96 12.44
C VAL A 82 -7.81 7.94 12.83
N GLU A 83 -7.48 9.20 13.06
CA GLU A 83 -8.46 10.25 13.32
C GLU A 83 -9.38 10.48 12.11
N LEU A 84 -8.82 10.55 10.90
CA LEU A 84 -9.58 10.69 9.65
C LEU A 84 -10.50 9.49 9.42
N PHE A 85 -9.99 8.27 9.61
CA PHE A 85 -10.76 7.04 9.47
C PHE A 85 -11.92 6.98 10.48
N THR A 86 -11.61 7.25 11.75
CA THR A 86 -12.61 7.28 12.83
C THR A 86 -13.69 8.32 12.56
N ALA A 87 -13.32 9.51 12.07
CA ALA A 87 -14.26 10.57 11.75
C ALA A 87 -15.18 10.19 10.58
N CYS A 88 -14.63 9.56 9.53
CA CYS A 88 -15.43 9.06 8.40
C CYS A 88 -16.46 8.02 8.87
N LEU A 89 -16.01 7.00 9.60
CA LEU A 89 -16.90 5.95 10.13
C LEU A 89 -18.01 6.54 11.00
N ALA A 90 -17.67 7.45 11.91
CA ALA A 90 -18.64 8.13 12.77
C ALA A 90 -19.69 8.90 11.96
N GLY A 91 -19.29 9.55 10.86
CA GLY A 91 -20.18 10.21 9.91
C GLY A 91 -21.19 9.27 9.23
N LYS A 92 -20.86 7.98 9.11
CA LYS A 92 -21.75 6.92 8.59
C LYS A 92 -22.52 6.18 9.69
N GLY A 93 -22.39 6.59 10.94
CA GLY A 93 -23.00 5.91 12.09
C GLY A 93 -22.30 4.63 12.52
N ILE A 94 -21.04 4.45 12.11
CA ILE A 94 -20.18 3.32 12.47
C ILE A 94 -19.19 3.76 13.55
N THR A 95 -19.02 2.96 14.60
CA THR A 95 -18.04 3.22 15.66
C THR A 95 -16.77 2.42 15.41
N PHE A 96 -15.62 3.08 15.33
CA PHE A 96 -14.31 2.44 15.36
C PHE A 96 -14.01 1.89 16.77
N LYS A 97 -13.59 0.63 16.87
CA LYS A 97 -13.28 -0.04 18.15
C LYS A 97 -11.79 -0.24 18.38
N GLY A 98 -10.96 0.17 17.43
CA GLY A 98 -9.51 0.01 17.49
C GLY A 98 -8.98 -1.09 16.57
N TYR A 99 -7.66 -1.09 16.42
CA TYR A 99 -6.90 -2.15 15.76
C TYR A 99 -6.78 -3.37 16.66
N ASN A 100 -6.79 -4.52 16.01
CA ASN A 100 -6.53 -5.82 16.59
C ASN A 100 -5.01 -6.11 16.49
N PRO A 101 -4.49 -7.06 17.28
CA PRO A 101 -3.08 -7.43 17.21
C PRO A 101 -2.62 -7.96 15.84
N ASP A 102 -3.53 -8.43 14.99
CA ASP A 102 -3.25 -8.97 13.66
C ASP A 102 -3.20 -7.90 12.55
N GLY A 103 -3.20 -6.62 12.91
CA GLY A 103 -3.23 -5.49 11.97
C GLY A 103 -4.61 -5.22 11.37
N GLY A 104 -5.59 -6.12 11.59
CA GLY A 104 -6.98 -5.84 11.27
C GLY A 104 -7.58 -4.82 12.25
N PHE A 105 -8.81 -4.39 11.99
CA PHE A 105 -9.55 -3.53 12.92
C PHE A 105 -10.96 -4.00 13.17
N SER A 106 -11.56 -3.46 14.23
CA SER A 106 -12.92 -3.78 14.65
C SER A 106 -13.83 -2.56 14.57
N THR A 107 -15.07 -2.75 14.09
CA THR A 107 -16.10 -1.69 14.04
C THR A 107 -17.44 -2.15 14.64
N SER A 108 -18.37 -1.23 14.86
CA SER A 108 -19.80 -1.57 14.96
C SER A 108 -20.38 -1.83 13.56
N PRO A 109 -21.50 -2.57 13.43
CA PRO A 109 -22.23 -2.56 12.16
C PRO A 109 -22.73 -1.14 11.84
N ALA A 110 -22.93 -0.86 10.56
CA ALA A 110 -23.63 0.34 10.11
C ALA A 110 -25.13 0.29 10.49
N PRO A 111 -25.83 1.44 10.48
CA PRO A 111 -27.28 1.47 10.71
C PRO A 111 -28.07 0.57 9.75
N ASN A 112 -27.62 0.47 8.49
CA ASN A 112 -28.03 -0.57 7.57
C ASN A 112 -26.91 -1.63 7.47
N PRO A 113 -27.07 -2.82 8.07
CA PRO A 113 -26.00 -3.82 8.11
C PRO A 113 -25.50 -4.25 6.73
N GLU A 114 -26.38 -4.29 5.72
CA GLU A 114 -26.05 -4.70 4.35
C GLU A 114 -25.07 -3.74 3.64
N GLU A 115 -24.93 -2.51 4.13
CA GLU A 115 -24.03 -1.48 3.58
C GLU A 115 -22.71 -1.37 4.34
N SER A 116 -22.53 -2.11 5.45
CA SER A 116 -21.41 -1.89 6.38
C SER A 116 -20.06 -1.99 5.67
N ASP A 117 -19.84 -3.06 4.90
CA ASP A 117 -18.56 -3.31 4.23
C ASP A 117 -18.24 -2.19 3.23
N ALA A 118 -19.19 -1.83 2.36
CA ALA A 118 -18.99 -0.76 1.38
C ALA A 118 -18.70 0.61 2.03
N LEU A 119 -19.33 0.91 3.16
CA LEU A 119 -19.09 2.16 3.90
C LEU A 119 -17.75 2.15 4.62
N ILE A 120 -17.32 0.99 5.14
CA ILE A 120 -16.02 0.80 5.75
C ILE A 120 -14.92 0.94 4.68
N ASP A 121 -15.08 0.28 3.53
CA ASP A 121 -14.16 0.35 2.39
C ASP A 121 -14.03 1.79 1.88
N GLU A 122 -15.15 2.52 1.74
CA GLU A 122 -15.14 3.94 1.38
C GLU A 122 -14.32 4.76 2.40
N CYS A 123 -14.54 4.53 3.70
CA CYS A 123 -13.80 5.24 4.74
C CYS A 123 -12.33 4.85 4.79
N SER A 124 -11.99 3.59 4.56
CA SER A 124 -10.61 3.12 4.54
C SER A 124 -9.84 3.80 3.40
N ALA A 125 -10.36 3.72 2.17
CA ALA A 125 -9.73 4.33 0.99
C ALA A 125 -9.60 5.86 1.10
N THR A 126 -10.63 6.55 1.59
CA THR A 126 -10.61 8.02 1.65
C THR A 126 -9.78 8.58 2.79
N SER A 127 -9.71 7.89 3.92
CA SER A 127 -8.81 8.27 5.03
C SER A 127 -7.36 7.88 4.77
N GLY A 128 -7.12 6.94 3.86
CA GLY A 128 -5.80 6.38 3.59
C GLY A 128 -5.43 5.25 4.55
N GLU A 129 -6.40 4.58 5.17
CA GLU A 129 -6.16 3.47 6.09
C GLU A 129 -5.64 2.23 5.35
N ASP A 130 -6.21 1.92 4.18
CA ASP A 130 -5.75 0.85 3.29
C ASP A 130 -4.32 1.06 2.76
N ALA A 131 -3.86 2.31 2.72
CA ALA A 131 -2.55 2.71 2.26
C ALA A 131 -1.55 2.89 3.42
N VAL A 132 -1.77 3.89 4.27
CA VAL A 132 -0.87 4.26 5.37
C VAL A 132 -0.94 3.25 6.52
N GLY A 133 -2.14 2.80 6.90
CA GLY A 133 -2.32 1.83 8.00
C GLY A 133 -1.66 0.50 7.68
N SER A 134 -2.02 -0.08 6.54
CA SER A 134 -1.44 -1.33 6.05
C SER A 134 0.09 -1.28 5.97
N MET A 135 0.66 -0.21 5.38
CA MET A 135 2.12 -0.03 5.28
C MET A 135 2.78 0.16 6.65
N TYR A 136 2.15 0.93 7.55
CA TYR A 136 2.67 1.17 8.90
C TYR A 136 2.77 -0.14 9.69
N ASP A 137 1.73 -0.97 9.65
CA ASP A 137 1.69 -2.22 10.41
C ASP A 137 2.70 -3.24 9.89
N ILE A 138 2.77 -3.46 8.56
CA ILE A 138 3.71 -4.41 7.97
C ILE A 138 5.18 -4.02 8.22
N MET A 139 5.50 -2.72 8.13
CA MET A 139 6.87 -2.24 8.35
C MET A 139 7.32 -2.41 9.81
N ARG A 140 6.39 -2.44 10.77
CA ARG A 140 6.73 -2.64 12.18
C ARG A 140 7.08 -4.09 12.50
N ILE A 141 6.39 -5.04 11.87
CA ILE A 141 6.57 -6.48 12.12
C ILE A 141 7.56 -7.13 11.15
N ASN A 142 7.89 -6.46 10.04
CA ASN A 142 8.85 -6.93 9.03
C ASN A 142 9.68 -5.76 8.45
N PRO A 143 10.47 -5.03 9.25
CA PRO A 143 11.13 -3.79 8.81
C PRO A 143 12.09 -3.94 7.63
N GLU A 144 12.64 -5.14 7.43
CA GLU A 144 13.60 -5.45 6.37
C GLU A 144 12.93 -6.01 5.09
N ASN A 145 11.60 -6.02 5.01
CA ASN A 145 10.82 -6.58 3.92
C ASN A 145 11.27 -8.01 3.55
N LEU A 146 11.44 -8.85 4.57
CA LEU A 146 11.80 -10.25 4.40
C LEU A 146 10.66 -11.03 3.78
N ASP A 147 10.98 -12.09 3.05
CA ASP A 147 9.99 -12.99 2.47
C ASP A 147 9.10 -13.61 3.56
N TRP A 148 7.79 -13.36 3.46
CA TRP A 148 6.80 -13.78 4.44
C TRP A 148 6.76 -15.28 4.66
N ALA A 149 6.92 -16.07 3.60
CA ALA A 149 6.93 -17.53 3.72
C ALA A 149 8.17 -18.01 4.49
N THR A 150 9.32 -17.39 4.24
CA THR A 150 10.58 -17.67 4.94
C THR A 150 10.47 -17.37 6.43
N ILE A 151 10.03 -16.17 6.81
CA ILE A 151 9.94 -15.78 8.23
C ILE A 151 8.81 -16.52 8.96
N GLY A 152 7.70 -16.82 8.28
CA GLY A 152 6.61 -17.64 8.81
C GLY A 152 7.06 -19.08 9.08
N ALA A 153 7.75 -19.72 8.13
CA ALA A 153 8.33 -21.05 8.31
C ALA A 153 9.29 -21.08 9.50
N GLN A 154 10.20 -20.10 9.57
CA GLN A 154 11.19 -20.02 10.65
C GLN A 154 10.55 -19.82 12.03
N CYS A 155 9.46 -19.04 12.10
CA CYS A 155 8.70 -18.87 13.33
C CYS A 155 8.06 -20.21 13.79
N LEU A 156 7.44 -20.95 12.87
CA LEU A 156 6.86 -22.26 13.19
C LEU A 156 7.91 -23.29 13.64
N VAL A 157 9.08 -23.29 13.01
CA VAL A 157 10.23 -24.13 13.42
C VAL A 157 10.67 -23.76 14.83
N THR A 158 10.77 -22.46 15.13
CA THR A 158 11.17 -21.95 16.45
C THR A 158 10.15 -22.31 17.53
N ALA A 159 8.86 -22.30 17.20
CA ALA A 159 7.78 -22.75 18.06
C ALA A 159 7.75 -24.28 18.27
N GLY A 160 8.50 -25.05 17.47
CA GLY A 160 8.61 -26.50 17.59
C GLY A 160 7.37 -27.28 17.13
N VAL A 161 6.49 -26.65 16.35
CA VAL A 161 5.22 -27.24 15.86
C VAL A 161 5.35 -27.86 14.47
N VAL A 162 6.50 -27.71 13.83
CA VAL A 162 6.86 -28.31 12.53
C VAL A 162 8.29 -28.89 12.61
N PRO A 163 8.68 -29.78 11.67
CA PRO A 163 10.05 -30.31 11.60
C PRO A 163 11.13 -29.23 11.48
N ALA A 164 12.35 -29.52 11.91
CA ALA A 164 13.45 -28.56 11.89
C ALA A 164 13.96 -28.19 10.48
N ASP A 165 13.62 -29.00 9.48
CA ASP A 165 13.91 -28.78 8.06
C ASP A 165 12.74 -28.12 7.30
N TYR A 166 11.67 -27.73 8.00
CA TYR A 166 10.53 -27.03 7.42
C TYR A 166 10.95 -25.65 6.89
N ASP A 167 10.56 -25.32 5.65
CA ASP A 167 11.01 -24.13 4.94
C ASP A 167 9.87 -23.33 4.28
N ALA A 168 10.23 -22.31 3.50
CA ALA A 168 9.28 -21.41 2.83
C ALA A 168 8.41 -22.12 1.77
N GLU A 169 8.93 -23.16 1.11
CA GLU A 169 8.17 -23.94 0.13
C GLU A 169 7.12 -24.78 0.86
N ASP A 170 7.50 -25.40 1.97
CA ASP A 170 6.58 -26.14 2.83
C ASP A 170 5.49 -25.23 3.40
N TYR A 171 5.85 -24.03 3.86
CA TYR A 171 4.90 -23.03 4.36
C TYR A 171 3.91 -22.59 3.30
N THR A 172 4.37 -22.28 2.09
CA THR A 172 3.51 -21.91 0.96
C THR A 172 2.55 -23.05 0.61
N ARG A 173 3.08 -24.28 0.46
CA ARG A 173 2.29 -25.48 0.17
C ARG A 173 1.22 -25.75 1.24
N ASP A 174 1.56 -25.54 2.51
CA ASP A 174 0.64 -25.76 3.60
C ASP A 174 -0.43 -24.66 3.70
N ASN A 175 -0.10 -23.40 3.39
CA ASN A 175 -1.05 -22.29 3.29
C ASN A 175 -2.12 -22.53 2.22
N GLU A 176 -1.71 -23.06 1.08
CA GLU A 176 -2.63 -23.42 -0.01
C GLU A 176 -3.38 -24.73 0.26
N GLY A 177 -2.91 -25.51 1.24
CA GLY A 177 -3.42 -26.84 1.56
C GLY A 177 -3.97 -26.92 2.97
N ARG A 178 -3.23 -27.57 3.87
CA ARG A 178 -3.75 -27.99 5.18
C ARG A 178 -4.13 -26.82 6.11
N PHE A 179 -3.54 -25.65 5.95
CA PHE A 179 -3.86 -24.49 6.79
C PHE A 179 -5.20 -23.84 6.45
N VAL A 180 -5.75 -24.09 5.26
CA VAL A 180 -7.09 -23.63 4.86
C VAL A 180 -8.16 -24.16 5.82
N GLU A 181 -8.04 -25.43 6.21
CA GLU A 181 -8.92 -26.08 7.19
C GLU A 181 -8.41 -25.85 8.62
N PHE A 182 -8.18 -24.58 8.98
CA PHE A 182 -7.52 -24.18 10.22
C PHE A 182 -8.10 -24.84 11.49
N GLY A 183 -9.43 -25.00 11.56
CA GLY A 183 -10.11 -25.64 12.70
C GLY A 183 -9.84 -27.15 12.86
N ALA A 184 -9.32 -27.80 11.82
CA ALA A 184 -8.93 -29.21 11.84
C ALA A 184 -7.47 -29.42 12.26
N LEU A 185 -6.68 -28.35 12.41
CA LEU A 185 -5.28 -28.43 12.82
C LEU A 185 -5.14 -28.75 14.32
N PRO A 186 -4.03 -29.39 14.73
CA PRO A 186 -3.64 -29.46 16.13
C PRO A 186 -3.64 -28.08 16.83
N THR A 187 -4.02 -28.03 18.10
CA THR A 187 -4.18 -26.77 18.85
C THR A 187 -2.88 -25.97 18.97
N ASP A 188 -1.77 -26.65 19.24
CA ASP A 188 -0.43 -26.06 19.31
C ASP A 188 -0.03 -25.40 17.99
N LEU A 189 -0.32 -26.06 16.87
CA LEU A 189 -0.09 -25.48 15.55
C LEU A 189 -1.04 -24.30 15.27
N GLN A 190 -2.31 -24.36 15.68
CA GLN A 190 -3.22 -23.23 15.53
C GLN A 190 -2.74 -22.00 16.31
N GLU A 191 -2.25 -22.20 17.54
CA GLU A 191 -1.69 -21.13 18.37
C GLU A 191 -0.45 -20.54 17.70
N ALA A 192 0.49 -21.40 17.27
CA ALA A 192 1.72 -20.97 16.60
C ALA A 192 1.43 -20.23 15.29
N LEU A 193 0.46 -20.68 14.48
CA LEU A 193 0.08 -19.97 13.25
C LEU A 193 -0.46 -18.58 13.54
N ARG A 194 -1.31 -18.41 14.56
CA ARG A 194 -1.82 -17.09 14.96
C ARG A 194 -0.70 -16.17 15.43
N SER A 195 0.22 -16.66 16.28
CA SER A 195 1.34 -15.83 16.73
C SER A 195 2.29 -15.49 15.58
N CYS A 196 2.61 -16.46 14.73
CA CYS A 196 3.55 -16.27 13.63
C CYS A 196 2.97 -15.43 12.48
N SER A 197 1.63 -15.36 12.32
CA SER A 197 1.02 -14.44 11.36
C SER A 197 1.01 -13.00 11.86
N VAL A 198 0.96 -12.80 13.19
CA VAL A 198 0.96 -11.48 13.84
C VAL A 198 2.39 -10.91 13.93
N ASP A 199 3.35 -11.74 14.35
CA ASP A 199 4.70 -11.30 14.64
C ASP A 199 5.72 -12.44 14.38
N PRO A 200 5.99 -12.78 13.11
CA PRO A 200 6.89 -13.88 12.77
C PRO A 200 8.34 -13.63 13.23
N LEU A 201 8.70 -12.38 13.48
CA LEU A 201 10.04 -11.97 13.93
C LEU A 201 10.13 -11.74 15.45
N GLY A 202 9.00 -11.83 16.17
CA GLY A 202 8.94 -11.58 17.62
C GLY A 202 9.30 -10.14 18.02
N ILE A 203 9.08 -9.17 17.14
CA ILE A 203 9.46 -7.76 17.33
C ILE A 203 8.49 -7.04 18.28
N LEU A 204 7.19 -7.34 18.24
CA LEU A 204 6.16 -6.67 19.04
C LEU A 204 6.27 -7.02 20.53
N GLU A 205 6.69 -8.25 20.85
CA GLU A 205 6.94 -8.67 22.24
C GLU A 205 8.17 -7.98 22.85
N GLN A 206 9.15 -7.58 22.04
CA GLN A 206 10.40 -6.95 22.50
C GLN A 206 10.25 -5.46 22.82
N GLN A 207 9.11 -4.85 22.48
CA GLN A 207 8.83 -3.42 22.68
C GLN A 207 7.96 -3.14 23.92
N GLN A 208 7.69 -4.16 24.75
CA GLN A 208 6.90 -4.08 25.99
C GLN A 208 7.77 -4.32 27.23
#